data_AF-A0A2V8D6G6-F1
#
_entry.id   AF-A0A2V8D6G6-F1
#
_cell.length_a   1.000
_cell.length_b   1.000
_cell.length_c   1.000
_cell.angle_alpha   90.00
_cell.angle_beta   90.00
_cell.angle_gamma   90.00
#
_symmetry.space_group_name_H-M   'P 1'
#
loop_
_entity.id
_entity.type
_entity.pdbx_description
1 polymer ?
#
loop_
_entity_poly.entity_id
_entity_poly.type
_entity_poly.pdbx_seq_one_letter_code
_entity_poly.pdbx_strand_id
1 'polypeptide(L)'
;MNGARRGKPALIAVDGVDATAVLAEARAALGSPERGGISRWDASGVFQDLAVADAGAGAPSARTLLMLYAADLAFRLRWEIRPALAEGRTVIAAPYVETAVALGRAVGLEAGWLTALFRFAPRPAERRFVHRRPARALTIKDGFVGFACDRMVIGPNRTRRQITEGTVAHLRRSAQRMRARRVRS
;
A
#
# COMPACT_ATOMS: atom_id res chain seq x y z
N MET A 1 6.05 -38.53 5.60
CA MET A 1 6.34 -37.08 5.74
C MET A 1 5.89 -36.39 4.47
N ASN A 2 4.74 -35.72 4.50
CA ASN A 2 4.14 -35.10 3.31
C ASN A 2 4.78 -33.73 3.08
N GLY A 3 5.68 -33.64 2.10
CA GLY A 3 6.26 -32.39 1.64
C GLY A 3 5.17 -31.53 0.99
N ALA A 4 4.52 -30.68 1.79
CA ALA A 4 3.62 -29.67 1.28
C ALA A 4 4.37 -28.86 0.22
N ARG A 5 3.90 -28.88 -1.03
CA ARG A 5 4.47 -28.12 -2.15
C ARG A 5 4.62 -26.65 -1.73
N ARG A 6 5.83 -26.25 -1.32
CA ARG A 6 6.16 -24.83 -1.07
C ARG A 6 6.02 -24.13 -2.41
N GLY A 7 4.99 -23.31 -2.56
CA GLY A 7 4.80 -22.48 -3.75
C GLY A 7 6.04 -21.62 -4.00
N LYS A 8 6.37 -21.36 -5.28
CA LYS A 8 7.55 -20.58 -5.64
C LYS A 8 7.59 -19.24 -4.87
N PRO A 9 8.77 -18.80 -4.41
CA PRO A 9 8.95 -17.52 -3.75
C PRO A 9 8.42 -16.38 -4.64
N ALA A 10 7.66 -15.45 -4.05
CA ALA A 10 6.99 -14.42 -4.83
C ALA A 10 6.80 -13.13 -4.02
N LEU A 11 6.82 -12.00 -4.73
CA LEU A 11 6.29 -10.74 -4.24
C LEU A 11 4.79 -10.70 -4.51
N ILE A 12 3.98 -10.58 -3.45
CA ILE A 12 2.53 -10.45 -3.53
C ILE A 12 2.15 -9.07 -2.99
N ALA A 13 1.40 -8.29 -3.76
CA ALA A 13 0.87 -7.00 -3.34
C ALA A 13 -0.54 -7.16 -2.77
N VAL A 14 -0.82 -6.52 -1.64
CA VAL A 14 -2.16 -6.44 -1.04
C VAL A 14 -2.52 -4.97 -0.83
N ASP A 15 -3.37 -4.43 -1.70
CA ASP A 15 -3.74 -3.01 -1.70
C ASP A 15 -5.17 -2.80 -1.18
N GLY A 16 -5.37 -1.73 -0.41
CA GLY A 16 -6.62 -1.40 0.24
C GLY A 16 -6.54 -0.09 1.02
N VAL A 17 -7.69 0.42 1.46
CA VAL A 17 -7.81 1.63 2.28
C VAL A 17 -8.03 1.34 3.77
N ASP A 18 -8.35 0.09 4.11
CA ASP A 18 -8.61 -0.37 5.46
C ASP A 18 -7.43 -1.23 5.92
N ALA A 19 -6.63 -0.71 6.87
CA ALA A 19 -5.43 -1.41 7.34
C ALA A 19 -5.72 -2.79 7.94
N THR A 20 -6.83 -2.94 8.67
CA THR A 20 -7.21 -4.22 9.28
C THR A 20 -7.50 -5.25 8.20
N ALA A 21 -8.28 -4.87 7.20
CA ALA A 21 -8.63 -5.75 6.10
C ALA A 21 -7.41 -6.09 5.22
N VAL A 22 -6.52 -5.12 4.99
CA VAL A 22 -5.24 -5.32 4.28
C VAL A 22 -4.34 -6.30 5.03
N LEU A 23 -4.19 -6.15 6.35
CA LEU A 23 -3.35 -7.05 7.15
C LEU A 23 -3.96 -8.45 7.26
N ALA A 24 -5.29 -8.57 7.37
CA ALA A 24 -5.97 -9.85 7.36
C ALA A 24 -5.73 -10.59 6.03
N GLU A 25 -5.89 -9.92 4.90
CA GLU A 25 -5.61 -10.49 3.58
C GLU A 25 -4.12 -10.82 3.41
N ALA A 26 -3.22 -10.00 3.95
CA ALA A 26 -1.79 -10.27 3.88
C ALA A 26 -1.41 -11.54 4.65
N ARG A 27 -1.98 -11.75 5.85
CA ARG A 27 -1.80 -12.99 6.63
C ARG A 27 -2.37 -14.20 5.89
N ALA A 28 -3.55 -14.07 5.32
CA ALA A 28 -4.18 -15.13 4.53
C ALA A 28 -3.34 -15.49 3.28
N ALA A 29 -2.79 -14.50 2.58
CA ALA A 29 -1.94 -14.71 1.41
C ALA A 29 -0.60 -15.38 1.75
N LEU A 30 -0.03 -15.04 2.92
CA LEU A 30 1.20 -15.67 3.41
C LEU A 30 0.95 -17.14 3.79
N GLY A 31 -0.14 -17.40 4.51
CA GLY A 31 -0.54 -18.73 4.98
C GLY A 31 0.26 -19.25 6.18
N SER A 32 1.59 -19.18 6.13
CA SER A 32 2.48 -19.57 7.24
C SER A 32 3.72 -18.68 7.31
N PRO A 33 4.20 -18.30 8.52
CA PRO A 33 5.41 -17.51 8.69
C PRO A 33 6.68 -18.21 8.19
N GLU A 34 6.70 -19.54 8.09
CA GLU A 34 7.85 -20.27 7.52
C GLU A 34 8.05 -20.00 6.02
N ARG A 35 6.99 -19.54 5.34
CA ARG A 35 7.02 -19.25 3.90
C ARG A 35 7.64 -17.87 3.61
N GLY A 36 7.69 -16.99 4.61
CA GLY A 36 8.26 -15.64 4.49
C GLY A 36 7.55 -14.61 5.37
N GLY A 37 7.45 -13.37 4.90
CA GLY A 37 7.08 -12.22 5.75
C GLY A 37 6.11 -11.23 5.13
N ILE A 38 5.55 -10.37 6.00
CA ILE A 38 4.72 -9.23 5.61
C ILE A 38 5.58 -7.96 5.78
N SER A 39 5.79 -7.23 4.69
CA SER A 39 6.41 -5.91 4.70
C SER A 39 5.31 -4.85 4.77
N ARG A 40 5.31 -4.03 5.83
CA ARG A 40 4.27 -3.02 6.11
C ARG A 40 4.71 -1.64 5.61
N TRP A 41 3.76 -0.85 5.14
CA TRP A 41 4.00 0.59 4.92
C TRP A 41 4.27 1.25 6.27
N ASP A 42 5.30 2.10 6.38
CA ASP A 42 5.83 2.71 7.63
C ASP A 42 7.06 2.06 8.28
N ALA A 43 7.66 1.07 7.63
CA ALA A 43 8.81 0.36 8.17
C ALA A 43 10.07 1.23 8.32
N SER A 44 10.18 2.32 7.56
CA SER A 44 11.39 3.16 7.59
C SER A 44 11.44 4.17 8.74
N GLY A 45 10.38 4.32 9.53
CA GLY A 45 10.30 5.34 10.60
C GLY A 45 9.93 6.76 10.12
N VAL A 46 9.97 7.03 8.81
CA VAL A 46 9.81 8.38 8.25
C VAL A 46 8.43 8.99 8.52
N PHE A 47 7.40 8.14 8.64
CA PHE A 47 6.04 8.60 8.92
C PHE A 47 5.83 8.90 10.41
N GLN A 48 6.58 8.25 11.28
CA GLN A 48 6.65 8.48 12.71
C GLN A 48 7.36 9.81 12.97
N ASP A 49 8.48 10.07 12.27
CA ASP A 49 9.17 11.35 12.30
C ASP A 49 8.25 12.50 11.85
N LEU A 50 7.54 12.30 10.74
CA LEU A 50 6.53 13.27 10.27
C LEU A 50 5.39 13.46 11.28
N ALA A 51 5.00 12.41 12.02
CA ALA A 51 3.91 12.49 12.98
C ALA A 51 4.24 13.30 14.24
N VAL A 52 5.53 13.43 14.57
CA VAL A 52 6.03 14.20 15.73
C VAL A 52 6.70 15.52 15.33
N ALA A 53 6.71 15.84 14.03
CA ALA A 53 7.25 17.10 13.53
C ALA A 53 6.50 18.31 14.11
N ASP A 54 7.23 19.42 14.27
CA ASP A 54 6.72 20.66 14.84
C ASP A 54 5.46 21.16 14.10
N ALA A 55 4.46 21.60 14.86
CA ALA A 55 3.24 22.20 14.33
C ALA A 55 3.52 23.44 13.46
N GLY A 56 4.66 24.12 13.69
CA GLY A 56 5.14 25.23 12.87
C GLY A 56 5.55 24.85 11.44
N ALA A 57 5.81 23.57 11.14
CA ALA A 57 6.21 23.11 9.80
C ALA A 57 5.07 23.12 8.77
N GLY A 58 3.82 23.28 9.23
CA GLY A 58 2.62 23.23 8.39
C GLY A 58 2.29 21.81 7.90
N ALA A 59 1.09 21.67 7.35
CA ALA A 59 0.63 20.38 6.83
C ALA A 59 1.28 20.06 5.47
N PRO A 60 1.79 18.83 5.25
CA PRO A 60 2.39 18.45 3.98
C PRO A 60 1.38 18.44 2.83
N SER A 61 1.88 18.68 1.61
CA SER A 61 1.10 18.45 0.40
C SER A 61 0.89 16.96 0.12
N ALA A 62 -0.12 16.63 -0.69
CA ALA A 62 -0.30 15.25 -1.17
C ALA A 62 0.91 14.71 -1.94
N ARG A 63 1.61 15.58 -2.70
CA ARG A 63 2.85 15.18 -3.41
C ARG A 63 3.94 14.81 -2.42
N THR A 64 4.13 15.61 -1.37
CA THR A 64 5.11 15.35 -0.31
C THR A 64 4.84 14.00 0.34
N LEU A 65 3.61 13.72 0.76
CA LEU A 65 3.26 12.43 1.37
C LEU A 65 3.48 11.24 0.45
N LEU A 66 3.20 11.36 -0.85
CA LEU A 66 3.44 10.28 -1.80
C LEU A 66 4.93 10.08 -2.10
N MET A 67 5.73 11.14 -2.08
CA MET A 67 7.19 11.02 -2.16
C MET A 67 7.76 10.32 -0.91
N LEU A 68 7.26 10.64 0.28
CA LEU A 68 7.64 9.93 1.50
C LEU A 68 7.22 8.46 1.45
N TYR A 69 6.04 8.15 0.93
CA TYR A 69 5.62 6.76 0.70
C TYR A 69 6.54 6.04 -0.30
N ALA A 70 6.94 6.70 -1.39
CA ALA A 70 7.89 6.16 -2.34
C ALA A 70 9.27 5.91 -1.69
N ALA A 71 9.72 6.81 -0.80
CA ALA A 71 10.96 6.64 -0.05
C ALA A 71 10.90 5.45 0.93
N ASP A 72 9.81 5.32 1.71
CA ASP A 72 9.56 4.15 2.57
C ASP A 72 9.53 2.85 1.76
N LEU A 73 8.86 2.86 0.59
CA LEU A 73 8.84 1.71 -0.29
C LEU A 73 10.23 1.36 -0.83
N ALA A 74 11.04 2.37 -1.21
CA ALA A 74 12.41 2.13 -1.65
C ALA A 74 13.28 1.54 -0.53
N PHE A 75 13.10 2.02 0.71
CA PHE A 75 13.73 1.44 1.91
C PHE A 75 13.34 -0.03 2.09
N ARG A 76 12.04 -0.34 2.09
CA ARG A 76 11.52 -1.70 2.21
C ARG A 76 12.02 -2.60 1.09
N LEU A 77 12.10 -2.10 -0.14
CA LEU A 77 12.66 -2.87 -1.26
C LEU A 77 14.11 -3.24 -1.04
N ARG A 78 14.92 -2.30 -0.54
CA ARG A 78 16.36 -2.51 -0.32
C ARG A 78 16.63 -3.44 0.85
N TRP A 79 15.94 -3.24 1.97
CA TRP A 79 16.31 -3.86 3.25
C TRP A 79 15.42 -5.03 3.67
N GLU A 80 14.20 -5.15 3.14
CA GLU A 80 13.26 -6.22 3.52
C GLU A 80 12.92 -7.12 2.33
N ILE A 81 12.38 -6.55 1.26
CA ILE A 81 11.71 -7.30 0.21
C ILE A 81 12.71 -8.03 -0.70
N ARG A 82 13.70 -7.33 -1.26
CA ARG A 82 14.67 -7.96 -2.18
C ARG A 82 15.55 -9.01 -1.48
N PRO A 83 16.08 -8.76 -0.27
CA PRO A 83 16.84 -9.78 0.45
C PRO A 83 16.01 -11.04 0.72
N ALA A 84 14.79 -10.90 1.24
CA ALA A 84 13.92 -12.05 1.52
C ALA A 84 13.57 -12.85 0.26
N LEU A 85 13.32 -12.18 -0.88
CA LEU A 85 13.09 -12.86 -2.15
C LEU A 85 14.33 -13.61 -2.65
N ALA A 86 15.53 -13.02 -2.51
CA ALA A 86 16.80 -13.65 -2.91
C ALA A 86 17.10 -14.93 -2.09
N GLU A 87 16.66 -14.97 -0.84
CA GLU A 87 16.72 -16.15 0.04
C GLU A 87 15.62 -17.18 -0.24
N GLY A 88 14.78 -16.97 -1.26
CA GLY A 88 13.70 -17.88 -1.59
C GLY A 88 12.51 -17.80 -0.64
N ARG A 89 12.26 -16.66 -0.01
CA ARG A 89 11.05 -16.42 0.82
C ARG A 89 10.00 -15.64 0.05
N THR A 90 8.73 -15.88 0.35
CA THR A 90 7.60 -15.07 -0.14
C THR A 90 7.48 -13.78 0.67
N VAL A 91 7.21 -12.66 0.00
CA VAL A 91 6.99 -11.38 0.68
C VAL A 91 5.64 -10.82 0.29
N ILE A 92 4.83 -10.49 1.31
CA ILE A 92 3.56 -9.78 1.12
C ILE A 92 3.79 -8.30 1.42
N ALA A 93 3.68 -7.42 0.42
CA ALA A 93 3.77 -5.99 0.60
C ALA A 93 2.38 -5.38 0.85
N ALA A 94 2.17 -4.78 2.02
CA ALA A 94 0.84 -4.44 2.53
C ALA A 94 0.76 -3.05 3.20
N PRO A 95 0.16 -2.03 2.55
CA PRO A 95 -0.12 -1.94 1.13
C PRO A 95 1.14 -1.73 0.28
N TYR A 96 0.94 -1.83 -1.04
CA TYR A 96 1.96 -1.61 -2.06
C TYR A 96 1.57 -0.39 -2.93
N VAL A 97 1.99 -0.37 -4.19
CA VAL A 97 1.89 0.79 -5.07
C VAL A 97 0.44 1.22 -5.37
N GLU A 98 -0.51 0.29 -5.52
CA GLU A 98 -1.85 0.67 -6.01
C GLU A 98 -2.64 1.49 -4.99
N THR A 99 -2.45 1.27 -3.68
CA THR A 99 -3.06 2.16 -2.66
C THR A 99 -2.58 3.60 -2.81
N ALA A 100 -1.27 3.81 -2.98
CA ALA A 100 -0.69 5.15 -3.12
C ALA A 100 -1.11 5.83 -4.43
N VAL A 101 -1.11 5.08 -5.55
CA VAL A 101 -1.60 5.58 -6.84
C VAL A 101 -3.09 5.95 -6.75
N ALA A 102 -3.91 5.12 -6.13
CA ALA A 102 -5.34 5.38 -5.98
C ALA A 102 -5.61 6.65 -5.14
N LEU A 103 -4.87 6.84 -4.04
CA LEU A 103 -4.94 8.06 -3.23
C LEU A 103 -4.54 9.28 -4.06
N GLY A 104 -3.40 9.21 -4.75
CA GLY A 104 -2.90 10.29 -5.60
C GLY A 104 -3.92 10.72 -6.65
N ARG A 105 -4.60 9.76 -7.28
CA ARG A 105 -5.67 10.07 -8.23
C ARG A 105 -6.92 10.65 -7.58
N ALA A 106 -7.31 10.15 -6.40
CA ALA A 106 -8.45 10.68 -5.66
C ALA A 106 -8.24 12.16 -5.24
N VAL A 107 -6.99 12.55 -4.98
CA VAL A 107 -6.61 13.93 -4.69
C VAL A 107 -6.21 14.72 -5.94
N GLY A 108 -6.46 14.20 -7.14
CA GLY A 108 -6.34 14.93 -8.40
C GLY A 108 -4.92 15.03 -8.98
N LEU A 109 -3.98 14.18 -8.55
CA LEU A 109 -2.66 14.12 -9.17
C LEU A 109 -2.70 13.42 -10.53
N GLU A 110 -1.80 13.85 -11.39
CA GLU A 110 -1.69 13.36 -12.76
C GLU A 110 -1.20 11.90 -12.79
N ALA A 111 -1.71 11.11 -13.74
CA ALA A 111 -1.31 9.71 -13.90
C ALA A 111 0.17 9.59 -14.28
N GLY A 112 0.65 10.42 -15.20
CA GLY A 112 2.05 10.38 -15.66
C GLY A 112 3.02 10.57 -14.50
N TRP A 113 2.74 11.55 -13.64
CA TRP A 113 3.53 11.79 -12.43
C TRP A 113 3.53 10.58 -11.47
N LEU A 114 2.36 10.00 -11.18
CA LEU A 114 2.27 8.82 -10.29
C LEU A 114 2.98 7.59 -10.87
N THR A 115 2.87 7.37 -12.18
CA THR A 115 3.59 6.31 -12.87
C THR A 115 5.10 6.53 -12.79
N ALA A 116 5.57 7.76 -13.01
CA ALA A 116 6.98 8.10 -12.90
C ALA A 116 7.51 7.92 -11.47
N LEU A 117 6.74 8.35 -10.46
CA LEU A 117 7.10 8.24 -9.05
C LEU A 117 7.34 6.78 -8.63
N PHE A 118 6.48 5.86 -9.05
CA PHE A 118 6.55 4.45 -8.64
C PHE A 118 7.25 3.52 -9.64
N ARG A 119 7.88 4.03 -10.70
CA ARG A 119 8.51 3.22 -11.76
C ARG A 119 9.61 2.27 -11.26
N PHE A 120 10.22 2.57 -10.11
CA PHE A 120 11.28 1.76 -9.51
C PHE A 120 10.75 0.47 -8.85
N ALA A 121 9.45 0.41 -8.57
CA ALA A 121 8.84 -0.69 -7.83
C ALA A 121 8.67 -1.93 -8.74
N PRO A 122 9.23 -3.09 -8.36
CA PRO A 122 9.09 -4.31 -9.16
C PRO A 122 7.63 -4.74 -9.28
N ARG A 123 7.28 -5.31 -10.43
CA ARG A 123 5.94 -5.85 -10.62
C ARG A 123 5.74 -7.07 -9.71
N PRO A 124 4.69 -7.11 -8.86
CA PRO A 124 4.41 -8.29 -8.04
C PRO A 124 3.88 -9.44 -8.92
N ALA A 125 4.15 -10.66 -8.50
CA ALA A 125 3.64 -11.87 -9.15
C ALA A 125 2.11 -11.97 -9.02
N GLU A 126 1.58 -11.52 -7.89
CA GLU A 126 0.15 -11.47 -7.61
C GLU A 126 -0.25 -10.12 -7.02
N ARG A 127 -1.41 -9.61 -7.42
CA ARG A 127 -2.03 -8.40 -6.84
C ARG A 127 -3.37 -8.77 -6.27
N ARG A 128 -3.59 -8.41 -5.02
CA ARG A 128 -4.85 -8.58 -4.30
C ARG A 128 -5.36 -7.22 -3.86
N PHE A 129 -6.67 -7.06 -3.89
CA PHE A 129 -7.33 -5.81 -3.55
C PHE A 129 -8.39 -6.05 -2.49
N VAL A 130 -8.36 -5.25 -1.43
CA VAL A 130 -9.31 -5.33 -0.33
C VAL A 130 -10.20 -4.09 -0.33
N HIS A 131 -11.51 -4.33 -0.29
CA HIS A 131 -12.53 -3.28 -0.46
C HIS A 131 -13.54 -3.23 0.69
N ARG A 132 -13.37 -4.05 1.73
CA ARG A 132 -14.34 -4.25 2.82
C ARG A 132 -14.14 -3.21 3.93
N ARG A 133 -15.26 -2.73 4.48
CA ARG A 133 -15.40 -2.08 5.80
C ARG A 133 -16.35 -2.98 6.61
N PRO A 134 -16.09 -3.33 7.90
CA PRO A 134 -16.70 -2.56 9.00
C PRO A 134 -15.98 -2.56 10.39
N ALA A 135 -16.40 -1.60 11.24
CA ALA A 135 -16.23 -1.37 12.70
C ALA A 135 -14.82 -1.36 13.35
N ARG A 136 -14.54 -0.24 14.07
CA ARG A 136 -13.34 0.15 14.88
C ARG A 136 -12.63 -0.99 15.64
N ALA A 137 -11.31 -0.94 15.95
CA ALA A 137 -10.20 -0.01 15.66
C ALA A 137 -8.85 -0.75 15.78
N LEU A 138 -7.74 -0.18 15.28
CA LEU A 138 -6.53 0.13 16.09
C LEU A 138 -5.53 1.04 15.30
N THR A 139 -4.92 1.97 16.02
CA THR A 139 -4.12 3.15 15.58
C THR A 139 -2.65 2.79 15.26
N ILE A 140 -1.81 3.42 14.41
CA ILE A 140 -1.68 4.76 13.79
C ILE A 140 -2.64 4.93 12.61
N LYS A 141 -3.57 5.88 12.70
CA LYS A 141 -5.00 5.56 12.54
C LYS A 141 -5.44 5.17 11.11
N ASP A 142 -5.43 3.85 10.92
CA ASP A 142 -6.17 3.01 9.97
C ASP A 142 -5.56 2.80 8.57
N GLY A 143 -4.25 3.03 8.40
CA GLY A 143 -3.51 2.76 7.14
C GLY A 143 -3.05 4.02 6.43
N PHE A 144 -2.29 3.86 5.33
CA PHE A 144 -1.66 4.98 4.63
C PHE A 144 -2.67 6.07 4.22
N VAL A 145 -3.85 5.64 3.75
CA VAL A 145 -4.92 6.56 3.32
C VAL A 145 -5.48 7.33 4.51
N GLY A 146 -5.66 6.67 5.66
CA GLY A 146 -6.12 7.31 6.90
C GLY A 146 -5.11 8.34 7.40
N PHE A 147 -3.84 7.95 7.48
CA PHE A 147 -2.74 8.86 7.85
C PHE A 147 -2.67 10.06 6.90
N ALA A 148 -2.73 9.84 5.58
CA ALA A 148 -2.64 10.92 4.62
C ALA A 148 -3.81 11.89 4.73
N CYS A 149 -5.04 11.40 4.93
CA CYS A 149 -6.20 12.26 5.15
C CYS A 149 -6.09 13.11 6.42
N ASP A 150 -5.40 12.63 7.46
CA ASP A 150 -5.22 13.38 8.71
C ASP A 150 -4.08 14.40 8.65
N ARG A 151 -3.10 14.20 7.75
CA ARG A 151 -1.88 15.02 7.72
C ARG A 151 -1.81 15.97 6.54
N MET A 152 -2.45 15.65 5.42
CA MET A 152 -2.30 16.49 4.24
C MET A 152 -3.16 17.76 4.31
N VAL A 153 -2.69 18.82 3.66
CA VAL A 153 -3.57 19.92 3.27
C VAL A 153 -4.63 19.38 2.31
N ILE A 154 -5.88 19.34 2.78
CA ILE A 154 -7.04 19.03 1.94
C ILE A 154 -7.62 20.37 1.46
N GLY A 155 -7.69 20.58 0.15
CA GLY A 155 -8.29 21.79 -0.41
C GLY A 155 -9.75 21.98 0.06
N PRO A 156 -10.28 23.22 0.04
CA PRO A 156 -11.52 23.59 0.72
C PRO A 156 -12.75 22.78 0.28
N ASN A 157 -12.72 22.20 -0.92
CA ASN A 157 -13.84 21.47 -1.52
C ASN A 157 -13.76 19.94 -1.37
N ARG A 158 -12.85 19.43 -0.54
CA ARG A 158 -12.68 17.97 -0.34
C ARG A 158 -12.73 17.59 1.13
N THR A 159 -13.35 16.46 1.39
CA THR A 159 -13.46 15.85 2.73
C THR A 159 -12.71 14.53 2.77
N ARG A 160 -12.30 14.09 3.97
CA ARG A 160 -11.73 12.75 4.22
C ARG A 160 -12.58 11.64 3.59
N ARG A 161 -13.91 11.78 3.68
CA ARG A 161 -14.86 10.83 3.10
C ARG A 161 -14.72 10.76 1.57
N GLN A 162 -14.77 11.90 0.88
CA GLN A 162 -14.65 11.95 -0.59
C GLN A 162 -13.32 11.39 -1.08
N ILE A 163 -12.22 11.70 -0.38
CA ILE A 163 -10.89 11.17 -0.74
C ILE A 163 -10.84 9.66 -0.56
N THR A 164 -11.37 9.15 0.56
CA THR A 164 -11.41 7.71 0.83
C THR A 164 -12.27 6.98 -0.20
N GLU A 165 -13.47 7.50 -0.50
CA GLU A 165 -14.38 6.93 -1.50
C GLU A 165 -13.77 6.96 -2.91
N GLY A 166 -13.12 8.07 -3.29
CA GLY A 166 -12.38 8.19 -4.55
C GLY A 166 -11.23 7.18 -4.67
N THR A 167 -10.51 6.95 -3.56
CA THR A 167 -9.42 5.96 -3.49
C THR A 167 -9.98 4.55 -3.68
N VAL A 168 -11.06 4.20 -2.98
CA VAL A 168 -11.74 2.90 -3.13
C VAL A 168 -12.23 2.70 -4.57
N ALA A 169 -12.83 3.72 -5.18
CA ALA A 169 -13.30 3.66 -6.55
C ALA A 169 -12.16 3.38 -7.54
N HIS A 170 -10.98 3.99 -7.32
CA HIS A 170 -9.79 3.70 -8.13
C HIS A 170 -9.29 2.26 -7.95
N LEU A 171 -9.20 1.77 -6.71
CA LEU A 171 -8.77 0.39 -6.44
C LEU A 171 -9.73 -0.63 -7.08
N ARG A 172 -11.05 -0.42 -6.98
CA ARG A 172 -12.05 -1.28 -7.63
C ARG A 172 -11.88 -1.33 -9.14
N ARG A 173 -11.65 -0.18 -9.79
CA ARG A 173 -11.37 -0.12 -11.24
C ARG A 173 -10.06 -0.84 -11.60
N SER A 174 -9.00 -0.72 -10.78
CA SER A 174 -7.77 -1.48 -10.98
C SER A 174 -7.99 -2.99 -10.86
N ALA A 175 -8.76 -3.44 -9.86
CA ALA A 175 -9.11 -4.84 -9.67
C ALA A 175 -9.92 -5.41 -10.86
N GLN A 176 -10.90 -4.67 -11.37
CA GLN A 176 -11.70 -5.06 -12.54
C GLN A 176 -10.85 -5.20 -13.81
N ARG A 177 -9.97 -4.23 -14.09
CA ARG A 177 -9.05 -4.27 -15.24
C ARG A 177 -8.09 -5.46 -15.16
N MET A 178 -7.62 -5.78 -13.96
CA MET A 178 -6.79 -6.95 -13.70
C MET A 178 -7.51 -8.27 -14.01
N ARG A 179 -8.75 -8.41 -13.56
CA ARG A 179 -9.58 -9.59 -13.84
C ARG A 179 -9.85 -9.75 -15.33
N ALA A 180 -10.25 -8.68 -16.01
CA ALA A 180 -10.51 -8.70 -17.45
C ALA A 180 -9.29 -9.12 -18.28
N ARG A 181 -8.07 -8.74 -17.87
CA ARG A 181 -6.83 -9.16 -18.53
C ARG A 181 -6.51 -10.64 -18.36
N ARG A 182 -6.84 -11.24 -17.20
CA ARG A 182 -6.64 -12.67 -16.94
C ARG A 182 -7.62 -13.57 -17.70
N VAL A 183 -8.81 -13.08 -18.03
CA VAL A 183 -9.79 -13.83 -18.83
C VAL A 183 -9.42 -13.87 -20.32
N ARG A 184 -8.59 -12.93 -20.78
CA ARG A 184 -8.17 -12.79 -22.18
C ARG A 184 -6.80 -13.43 -22.49
N SER A 185 -6.15 -14.04 -21.50
CA SER A 185 -4.82 -14.67 -21.60
C SER A 185 -4.93 -16.16 -21.38
#